data_AF-A0A957S1Z1-F1
#
_entry.id   AF-A0A957S1Z1-F1
#
_cell.length_a   1.000
_cell.length_b   1.000
_cell.length_c   1.000
_cell.angle_alpha   90.00
_cell.angle_beta   90.00
_cell.angle_gamma   90.00
#
_symmetry.space_group_name_H-M   'P 1'
#
loop_
_entity.id
_entity.type
_entity.pdbx_description
1 polymer ?
#
loop_
_entity_poly.entity_id
_entity_poly.type
_entity_poly.pdbx_seq_one_letter_code
_entity_poly.pdbx_strand_id
1 'polypeptide(L)' 'WGRGQEDIFPVAQWEKLWGDMTALPELDCRFVVVPRRRGQQLKEVAQLDGWLRDGSAAYVESLCAWD' A
#
# COMPACT_ATOMS: atom_id res chain seq x y z
N TRP A 1 -8.91 2.91 3.58
CA TRP A 1 -9.72 3.99 4.13
C TRP A 1 -11.08 3.41 4.44
N GLY A 2 -11.46 3.10 5.67
CA GLY A 2 -10.81 3.16 6.98
C GLY A 2 -11.92 2.78 7.95
N ARG A 3 -11.99 1.52 8.39
CA ARG A 3 -12.89 1.11 9.48
C ARG A 3 -12.34 1.76 10.75
N GLY A 4 -12.84 2.96 11.08
CA GLY A 4 -12.29 3.78 12.16
C GLY A 4 -12.62 5.27 12.06
N GLN A 5 -13.16 5.73 10.92
CA GLN A 5 -13.91 6.99 10.90
C GLN A 5 -15.32 6.68 11.39
N GLU A 6 -15.53 6.75 12.70
CA GLU A 6 -16.89 6.93 13.20
C GLU A 6 -17.27 8.39 12.89
N ASP A 7 -18.26 8.58 12.04
CA ASP A 7 -18.83 9.90 11.75
C ASP A 7 -19.54 10.42 13.00
N ILE A 8 -18.78 10.95 13.97
CA ILE A 8 -19.33 11.59 15.18
C ILE A 8 -20.04 12.90 14.78
N PHE A 9 -19.54 13.58 13.75
CA PHE A 9 -20.13 14.78 13.16
C PHE A 9 -19.91 14.78 11.64
N PRO A 10 -20.83 15.37 10.85
CA PRO A 10 -20.67 15.43 9.40
C PRO A 10 -19.49 16.32 9.03
N VAL A 11 -18.47 15.71 8.43
CA VAL A 11 -17.32 16.41 7.86
C VAL A 11 -17.19 16.02 6.40
N ALA A 12 -16.67 16.95 5.59
CA ALA A 12 -16.28 16.64 4.22
C ALA A 12 -14.77 16.40 4.17
N GLN A 13 -14.39 15.25 3.62
CA GLN A 13 -12.99 14.87 3.41
C GLN A 13 -12.66 15.02 1.92
N TRP A 14 -11.69 15.88 1.61
CA TRP A 14 -11.12 15.99 0.27
C TRP A 14 -9.75 15.32 0.24
N GLU A 15 -9.56 14.43 -0.73
CA GLU A 15 -8.31 13.71 -0.92
C GLU A 15 -7.79 13.93 -2.34
N LYS A 16 -6.48 14.09 -2.46
CA LYS A 16 -5.77 13.94 -3.74
C LYS A 16 -4.94 12.68 -3.66
N LEU A 17 -5.37 11.64 -4.35
CA LEU A 17 -4.60 10.41 -4.47
C LEU A 17 -3.50 10.62 -5.52
N TRP A 18 -2.28 10.20 -5.17
CA TRP A 18 -1.21 9.99 -6.14
C TRP A 18 -1.59 8.74 -6.94
N GLY A 19 -2.47 8.94 -7.92
CA GLY A 19 -3.00 7.90 -8.78
C GLY A 19 -2.05 7.59 -9.92
N ASP A 20 -2.59 7.54 -11.13
CA ASP A 20 -1.80 7.30 -12.33
C ASP A 20 -0.96 8.53 -12.70
N MET A 21 0.31 8.48 -12.31
CA MET A 21 1.29 9.52 -12.58
C MET A 21 1.71 9.57 -14.05
N THR A 22 1.38 8.56 -14.87
CA THR A 22 1.70 8.56 -16.30
C THR A 22 0.91 9.62 -17.09
N ALA A 23 -0.14 10.18 -16.49
CA ALA A 23 -0.90 11.27 -17.08
C ALA A 23 -0.18 12.64 -17.04
N LEU A 24 0.94 12.75 -16.30
CA LEU A 24 1.73 13.99 -16.20
C LEU A 24 2.77 14.04 -17.33
N PRO A 25 2.64 14.95 -18.32
CA PRO A 25 3.49 14.97 -19.51
C PRO A 25 4.96 15.30 -19.21
N GLU A 26 5.25 15.96 -18.10
CA GLU A 26 6.59 16.31 -17.66
C GLU A 26 7.37 15.16 -17.00
N LEU A 27 6.73 14.01 -16.73
CA LEU A 27 7.36 12.86 -16.08
C LEU A 27 7.52 11.67 -17.04
N ASP A 28 8.75 11.15 -17.18
CA ASP A 28 8.98 9.84 -17.83
C ASP A 28 8.66 8.72 -16.84
N CYS A 29 7.40 8.30 -16.81
CA CYS A 29 6.94 7.21 -15.97
C CYS A 29 7.02 5.86 -16.70
N ARG A 30 7.50 4.83 -15.99
CA ARG A 30 7.55 3.43 -16.47
C ARG A 30 6.97 2.48 -15.44
N PHE A 31 6.41 1.37 -15.91
CA PHE A 31 5.97 0.27 -15.04
C PHE A 31 6.98 -0.87 -15.06
N VAL A 32 7.23 -1.44 -13.88
CA VAL A 32 8.04 -2.66 -13.73
C VAL A 32 7.22 -3.71 -13.00
N VAL A 33 7.19 -4.92 -13.56
CA VAL A 33 6.55 -6.06 -12.90
C VAL A 33 7.45 -6.53 -11.76
N VAL A 34 6.87 -6.69 -10.58
CA VAL A 34 7.58 -7.17 -9.39
C VAL A 34 6.79 -8.31 -8.73
N PRO A 35 7.46 -9.25 -8.03
CA PRO A 35 6.77 -10.25 -7.24
C PRO A 35 5.85 -9.59 -6.20
N ARG A 36 4.70 -10.23 -5.94
CA ARG A 36 3.69 -9.74 -4.99
C ARG A 36 4.27 -9.42 -3.61
N ARG A 37 5.26 -10.20 -3.15
CA ARG A 37 5.94 -10.02 -1.86
C ARG A 37 6.65 -8.66 -1.73
N ARG A 38 7.03 -8.02 -2.85
CA ARG A 38 7.64 -6.67 -2.86
C ARG A 38 6.63 -5.55 -2.60
N GLY A 39 5.32 -5.82 -2.70
CA GLY A 39 4.29 -4.81 -2.50
C GLY A 39 2.90 -5.43 -2.33
N GLN A 40 2.45 -5.53 -1.08
CA GLN A 40 1.11 -5.97 -0.71
C GLN A 40 0.38 -4.93 0.13
N GLN A 41 -0.75 -4.43 -0.36
CA GLN A 41 -1.63 -3.55 0.40
C GLN A 41 -2.44 -4.40 1.40
N LEU A 42 -2.25 -4.13 2.69
CA LEU A 42 -3.00 -4.71 3.80
C LEU A 42 -3.96 -3.63 4.32
N LYS A 43 -5.16 -3.59 3.75
CA LYS A 43 -6.19 -2.59 4.04
C LYS A 43 -7.14 -3.01 5.16
N GLU A 44 -7.19 -4.30 5.47
CA GLU A 44 -8.07 -4.89 6.48
C GLU A 44 -7.26 -5.79 7.43
N VAL A 45 -7.61 -5.78 8.71
CA VAL A 45 -6.92 -6.55 9.76
C VAL A 45 -6.89 -8.04 9.45
N ALA A 46 -7.96 -8.58 8.84
CA ALA A 46 -8.04 -9.99 8.45
C ALA A 46 -6.96 -10.42 7.44
N GLN A 47 -6.30 -9.47 6.76
CA GLN A 47 -5.24 -9.77 5.79
C GLN A 47 -3.87 -10.02 6.47
N LEU A 48 -3.70 -9.66 7.73
CA LEU A 48 -2.44 -9.78 8.46
C LEU A 48 -2.02 -11.24 8.65
N ASP A 49 -2.97 -12.11 8.98
CA ASP A 49 -2.69 -13.52 9.27
C ASP A 49 -2.13 -14.27 8.05
N GLY A 50 -2.79 -14.10 6.89
CA GLY A 50 -2.31 -14.71 5.64
C GLY A 50 -0.94 -14.17 5.22
N TRP A 51 -0.74 -12.85 5.34
CA TRP A 51 0.53 -12.18 5.01
C TRP A 51 1.69 -12.61 5.91
N LEU A 52 1.40 -12.93 7.18
CA LEU A 52 2.39 -13.49 8.09
C LEU A 52 2.74 -14.93 7.71
N ARG A 53 1.72 -15.76 7.46
CA ARG A 53 1.88 -17.21 7.21
C ARG A 53 2.49 -17.53 5.85
N ASP A 54 2.25 -16.70 4.84
CA ASP A 54 2.78 -16.92 3.49
C ASP A 54 4.26 -16.52 3.32
N GLY A 55 4.89 -16.02 4.39
CA GLY A 55 6.29 -15.59 4.43
C GLY A 55 6.55 -14.21 3.84
N SER A 56 5.53 -13.45 3.47
CA SER A 56 5.68 -12.09 2.96
C SER A 56 6.23 -11.13 4.03
N ALA A 57 5.83 -11.31 5.29
CA ALA A 57 6.37 -10.56 6.42
C ALA A 57 7.90 -10.73 6.55
N ALA A 58 8.36 -11.97 6.64
CA ALA A 58 9.79 -12.29 6.76
C ALA A 58 10.61 -11.81 5.56
N TYR A 59 10.03 -11.88 4.35
CA TYR A 59 10.68 -11.32 3.15
C TYR A 59 10.90 -9.81 3.29
N VAL A 60 9.89 -9.04 3.71
CA VAL A 60 10.02 -7.59 3.91
C VAL A 60 11.05 -7.25 4.99
N GLU A 61 11.07 -8.00 6.10
CA GLU A 61 12.06 -7.83 7.18
C GLU A 61 13.51 -7.98 6.67
N SER A 62 13.75 -8.84 5.68
CA SER A 62 15.08 -9.03 5.10
C SER A 62 15.57 -7.87 4.22
N LEU A 63 14.68 -7.06 3.63
CA LEU A 63 15.03 -6.06 2.62
C LEU A 63 15.78 -4.83 3.17
N CYS A 64 15.84 -4.67 4.50
CA CYS A 64 16.52 -3.57 5.18
C CYS A 64 17.66 -4.05 6.10
N ALA A 65 18.10 -5.30 5.95
CA ALA A 65 19.38 -5.74 6.50
C ALA A 65 20.49 -5.20 5.59
N TRP A 66 20.93 -3.97 5.87
CA TRP A 66 22.06 -3.35 5.21
C TRP A 66 23.32 -3.76 6.00
N ASP A 67 24.18 -4.58 5.40
CA ASP A 67 25.56 -4.82 5.88
C ASP A 67 26.49 -3.67 5.47
#